data_AF-A0A699WND1-F1
#
_entry.id   AF-A0A699WND1-F1
#
_cell.length_a   1.000
_cell.length_b   1.000
_cell.length_c   1.000
_cell.angle_alpha   90.00
_cell.angle_beta   90.00
_cell.angle_gamma   90.00
#
_symmetry.space_group_name_H-M   'P 1'
#
loop_
_entity.id
_entity.type
_entity.pdbx_description
1 polymer ?
#
loop_
_entity_poly.entity_id
_entity_poly.type
_entity_poly.pdbx_seq_one_letter_code
_entity_poly.pdbx_strand_id
1 'polypeptide(L)'
;SLVIRNKERLVAVGYSQQEGIDYDETFAPVARIEAIRLFLAHAAHKDFTFYQMDVKTAFLNGILKEEVYVGQPLGFVSKQYPDHVYALDKALYGLKQAPRA
;
A
#
# COMPACT_ATOMS: atom_id res chain seq x y z
N SER A 1 -20.96 -22.41 -13.47
CA SER A 1 -20.92 -20.94 -13.42
C SER A 1 -19.55 -20.47 -13.85
N LEU A 2 -19.43 -19.72 -14.95
CA LEU A 2 -18.15 -19.21 -15.45
C LEU A 2 -17.69 -18.10 -14.49
N VAL A 3 -16.81 -18.41 -13.55
CA VAL A 3 -16.20 -17.39 -12.68
C VAL A 3 -15.14 -16.68 -13.49
N ILE A 4 -15.54 -15.64 -14.23
CA ILE A 4 -14.61 -14.73 -14.89
C ILE A 4 -14.03 -13.85 -13.80
N ARG A 5 -12.83 -14.21 -13.31
CA ARG A 5 -12.09 -13.41 -12.36
C ARG A 5 -11.44 -12.25 -13.12
N ASN A 6 -12.17 -11.15 -13.34
CA ASN A 6 -11.58 -9.93 -13.89
C ASN A 6 -10.53 -9.43 -12.90
N LYS A 7 -9.26 -9.44 -13.31
CA LYS A 7 -8.13 -8.99 -12.49
C LYS A 7 -7.98 -7.48 -12.65
N GLU A 8 -8.98 -6.75 -12.17
CA GLU A 8 -8.93 -5.29 -12.13
C GLU A 8 -8.28 -4.85 -10.82
N ARG A 9 -7.41 -3.83 -10.91
CA ARG A 9 -6.65 -3.30 -9.78
C ARG A 9 -6.91 -1.81 -9.69
N LEU A 10 -7.48 -1.38 -8.57
CA LEU A 10 -7.51 0.03 -8.22
C LEU A 10 -6.15 0.39 -7.62
N VAL A 11 -5.49 1.37 -8.23
CA VAL A 11 -4.16 1.84 -7.84
C VAL A 11 -4.25 3.35 -7.65
N ALA A 12 -3.73 3.85 -6.54
CA ALA A 12 -3.65 5.28 -6.33
C ALA A 12 -2.61 5.89 -7.28
N VAL A 13 -2.98 7.01 -7.89
CA VAL A 13 -2.11 7.77 -8.77
C VAL A 13 -1.15 8.58 -7.88
N GLY A 14 -0.04 7.98 -7.46
CA GLY A 14 0.83 8.56 -6.44
C GLY A 14 1.41 9.96 -6.75
N TYR A 15 1.45 10.37 -8.04
CA TYR A 15 1.91 11.70 -8.43
C TYR A 15 0.85 12.80 -8.29
N SER A 16 -0.43 12.46 -8.09
CA SER A 16 -1.49 13.46 -7.88
C SER A 16 -1.66 13.85 -6.40
N GLN A 17 -0.86 13.27 -5.50
CA GLN A 17 -0.84 13.65 -4.08
C GLN A 17 -0.02 14.95 -3.88
N GLN A 18 -0.62 15.94 -3.22
CA GLN A 18 -0.03 17.25 -2.94
C GLN A 18 0.74 17.24 -1.61
N GLU A 19 2.02 17.60 -1.66
CA GLU A 19 2.89 17.77 -0.48
C GLU A 19 2.35 18.92 0.41
N GLY A 20 2.28 18.72 1.74
CA GLY A 20 1.71 19.70 2.67
C GLY A 20 0.19 19.68 2.83
N ILE A 21 -0.51 18.85 2.03
CA ILE A 21 -1.97 18.63 2.14
C ILE A 21 -2.24 17.14 2.37
N ASP A 22 -1.65 16.28 1.54
CA ASP A 22 -1.90 14.84 1.57
C ASP A 22 -0.85 14.07 2.39
N TYR A 23 0.35 14.61 2.56
CA TYR A 23 1.41 14.01 3.37
C TYR A 23 2.53 15.02 3.66
N ASP A 24 3.05 14.96 4.89
CA ASP A 24 4.21 15.75 5.34
C ASP A 24 5.48 14.88 5.50
N GLU A 25 5.34 13.56 5.46
CA GLU A 25 6.41 12.61 5.81
C GLU A 25 6.51 11.47 4.79
N THR A 26 7.73 11.10 4.39
CA THR A 26 7.99 9.93 3.53
C THR A 26 8.46 8.76 4.38
N PHE A 27 7.64 7.71 4.46
CA PHE A 27 7.96 6.50 5.22
C PHE A 27 8.27 5.32 4.30
N ALA A 28 9.46 4.77 4.46
CA ALA A 28 9.79 3.44 3.96
C ALA A 28 10.31 2.64 5.15
N PRO A 29 9.62 1.56 5.59
CA PRO A 29 10.12 0.67 6.63
C PRO A 29 11.24 -0.18 6.02
N VAL A 30 12.38 0.44 5.74
CA VAL A 30 13.58 -0.25 5.25
C VAL A 30 14.39 -0.59 6.48
N ALA A 31 14.51 -1.89 6.77
CA ALA A 31 15.45 -2.36 7.77
C ALA A 31 16.86 -1.87 7.39
N ARG A 32 17.57 -1.29 8.35
CA ARG A 32 18.94 -0.82 8.15
C ARG A 32 19.84 -1.99 7.74
N ILE A 33 20.75 -1.75 6.78
CA ILE A 33 21.59 -2.83 6.25
C ILE A 33 22.49 -3.45 7.34
N GLU A 34 22.89 -2.66 8.33
CA GLU A 34 23.64 -3.14 9.50
C GLU A 34 22.82 -4.11 10.34
N ALA A 35 21.53 -3.83 10.56
CA ALA A 35 20.63 -4.71 11.30
C ALA A 35 20.38 -6.02 10.52
N ILE A 36 20.21 -5.93 9.20
CA ILE A 36 20.08 -7.12 8.34
C ILE A 36 21.35 -7.98 8.41
N ARG A 37 22.53 -7.36 8.32
CA ARG A 37 23.82 -8.07 8.41
C ARG A 37 24.01 -8.75 9.76
N LEU A 38 23.69 -8.06 10.86
CA LEU A 38 23.77 -8.62 12.20
C LEU A 38 22.81 -9.81 12.37
N PHE A 39 21.57 -9.66 11.89
CA PHE A 39 20.57 -10.72 11.91
C PHE A 39 21.03 -11.96 11.12
N LEU A 40 21.55 -11.76 9.90
CA LEU A 40 22.07 -12.86 9.08
C LEU A 40 23.29 -13.54 9.72
N ALA A 41 24.22 -12.77 10.28
CA ALA A 41 25.38 -13.31 10.99
C ALA A 41 24.95 -14.16 12.20
N HIS A 42 23.93 -13.70 12.94
CA HIS A 42 23.37 -14.45 14.06
C HIS A 42 22.68 -15.73 13.61
N ALA A 43 21.84 -15.66 12.55
CA ALA A 43 21.17 -16.82 11.99
C ALA A 43 22.16 -17.87 11.50
N ALA A 44 23.24 -17.46 10.82
CA ALA A 44 24.31 -18.35 10.37
C ALA A 44 25.06 -18.98 11.55
N HIS A 45 25.34 -18.22 12.62
CA HIS A 45 26.00 -18.75 13.82
C HIS A 45 25.13 -19.77 14.58
N LYS A 46 23.81 -19.67 14.46
CA LYS A 46 22.84 -20.55 15.12
C LYS A 46 22.30 -21.66 14.22
N ASP A 47 22.83 -21.80 13.00
CA ASP A 47 22.35 -22.72 11.97
C ASP A 47 20.83 -22.62 11.71
N PHE A 48 20.29 -21.40 11.77
CA PHE A 48 18.87 -21.16 11.50
C PHE A 48 18.59 -21.16 10.00
N THR A 49 17.54 -21.86 9.61
CA THR A 49 16.99 -21.76 8.25
C THR A 49 16.10 -20.53 8.15
N PHE A 50 16.44 -19.61 7.24
CA PHE A 50 15.68 -18.39 6.99
C PHE A 50 14.80 -18.53 5.74
N TYR A 51 13.59 -17.96 5.81
CA TYR A 51 12.67 -17.86 4.70
C TYR A 51 12.31 -16.39 4.46
N GLN A 52 12.46 -15.93 3.21
CA GLN A 52 11.97 -14.64 2.79
C GLN A 52 10.52 -14.78 2.32
N MET A 53 9.63 -13.95 2.83
CA MET A 53 8.24 -13.88 2.37
C MET A 53 7.94 -12.48 1.87
N ASP A 54 7.60 -12.36 0.58
CA ASP A 54 7.03 -11.15 0.00
C ASP A 54 5.50 -11.28 -0.09
N VAL A 55 4.79 -10.50 0.71
CA VAL A 55 3.33 -10.53 0.77
C VAL A 55 2.78 -9.49 -0.21
N LYS A 56 2.42 -9.94 -1.42
CA LYS A 56 1.87 -9.08 -2.49
C LYS A 56 0.63 -8.26 -2.10
N THR A 57 -0.09 -8.68 -1.06
CA THR A 57 -1.33 -8.06 -0.58
C THR A 57 -1.15 -7.37 0.78
N ALA A 58 0.07 -7.21 1.28
CA ALA A 58 0.31 -6.55 2.57
C ALA A 58 -0.28 -5.14 2.58
N PHE A 59 -0.04 -4.38 1.52
CA PHE A 59 -0.57 -3.03 1.37
C PHE A 59 -2.10 -2.96 1.25
N LEU A 60 -2.75 -3.98 0.68
CA LEU A 60 -4.20 -3.94 0.39
C LEU A 60 -5.08 -4.28 1.61
N ASN A 61 -4.46 -4.68 2.73
CA ASN A 61 -5.18 -5.02 3.97
C ASN A 61 -4.87 -4.09 5.13
N GLY A 62 -3.91 -3.17 4.98
CA GLY A 62 -3.63 -2.15 5.99
C GLY A 62 -4.81 -1.19 6.12
N ILE A 63 -5.16 -0.84 7.35
CA ILE A 63 -6.24 0.11 7.64
C ILE A 63 -5.62 1.51 7.64
N LEU A 64 -6.16 2.41 6.83
CA LEU A 64 -5.70 3.79 6.83
C LEU A 64 -6.15 4.48 8.11
N LYS A 65 -5.18 5.04 8.85
CA LYS A 65 -5.45 5.90 10.01
C LYS A 65 -5.78 7.33 9.61
N GLU A 66 -5.33 7.71 8.42
CA GLU A 66 -5.50 9.04 7.84
C GLU A 66 -6.68 8.99 6.87
N GLU A 67 -7.40 10.10 6.80
CA GLU A 67 -8.54 10.23 5.90
C GLU A 67 -8.02 10.52 4.48
N VAL A 68 -8.13 9.52 3.59
CA VAL A 68 -7.67 9.64 2.21
C VAL A 68 -8.85 9.51 1.26
N TYR A 69 -8.95 10.45 0.33
CA TYR A 69 -9.97 10.46 -0.71
C TYR A 69 -9.36 10.19 -2.08
N VAL A 70 -10.09 9.47 -2.94
CA VAL A 70 -9.70 9.22 -4.33
C VAL A 70 -10.83 9.61 -5.28
N GLY A 71 -10.44 10.16 -6.44
CA GLY A 71 -11.36 10.40 -7.53
C GLY A 71 -12.02 9.10 -7.99
N GLN A 72 -13.24 9.21 -8.53
CA GLN A 72 -13.95 8.07 -9.07
C GLN A 72 -13.17 7.47 -10.26
N PRO A 73 -13.03 6.14 -10.34
CA PRO A 73 -12.30 5.50 -11.43
C PRO A 73 -13.01 5.75 -12.76
N LEU A 74 -12.22 5.91 -13.82
CA LEU A 74 -12.72 6.02 -15.19
C LEU A 74 -13.62 4.82 -15.52
N GLY A 75 -14.82 5.09 -16.02
CA GLY A 75 -15.83 4.07 -16.31
C GLY A 75 -16.74 3.69 -15.13
N PHE A 76 -16.45 4.17 -13.92
CA PHE A 76 -17.23 3.91 -12.70
C PHE A 76 -17.78 5.19 -12.04
N VAL A 77 -17.82 6.30 -12.79
CA VAL A 77 -18.36 7.58 -12.30
C VAL A 77 -19.88 7.47 -12.12
N SER A 78 -20.36 7.85 -10.94
CA SER A 78 -21.78 7.90 -10.61
C SER A 78 -22.50 8.97 -11.42
N LYS A 79 -23.62 8.59 -12.04
CA LYS A 79 -24.50 9.55 -12.75
C LYS A 79 -25.22 10.52 -11.80
N GLN A 80 -25.47 10.09 -10.56
CA GLN A 80 -26.18 10.89 -9.55
C GLN A 80 -25.23 11.84 -8.83
N TYR A 81 -23.97 11.43 -8.65
CA TYR A 81 -22.95 12.17 -7.92
C TYR A 81 -21.66 12.22 -8.74
N PRO A 82 -21.65 12.93 -9.88
CA PRO A 82 -20.49 12.95 -10.77
C PRO A 82 -19.25 13.58 -10.13
N ASP A 83 -19.45 14.54 -9.22
CA ASP A 83 -18.38 15.31 -8.59
C ASP A 83 -17.91 14.74 -7.23
N HIS A 84 -18.45 13.59 -6.82
CA HIS A 84 -18.04 12.95 -5.56
C HIS A 84 -16.69 12.25 -5.67
N VAL A 85 -16.08 12.04 -4.52
CA VAL A 85 -14.86 11.25 -4.32
C VAL A 85 -15.16 10.06 -3.40
N TYR A 86 -14.33 9.02 -3.44
CA TYR A 86 -14.42 7.87 -2.55
C TYR A 86 -13.46 8.04 -1.37
N ALA A 87 -13.97 7.86 -0.16
CA ALA A 87 -13.13 7.70 1.03
C ALA A 87 -12.52 6.29 1.05
N LEU A 88 -11.23 6.20 1.37
CA LEU A 88 -10.52 4.92 1.48
C LEU A 88 -10.42 4.45 2.93
N ASP A 89 -11.03 3.31 3.23
CA ASP A 89 -10.84 2.64 4.53
C ASP A 89 -9.53 1.84 4.60
N LYS A 90 -9.03 1.41 3.44
CA LYS A 90 -7.85 0.54 3.30
C LYS A 90 -6.82 1.14 2.38
N ALA A 91 -5.56 0.84 2.67
CA ALA A 91 -4.46 1.26 1.83
C ALA A 91 -4.55 0.64 0.43
N LEU A 92 -4.26 1.47 -0.57
CA LEU A 92 -4.10 1.08 -1.96
C LEU A 92 -2.63 1.12 -2.35
N TYR A 93 -2.29 0.32 -3.37
CA TYR A 93 -0.97 0.42 -3.97
C TYR A 93 -0.74 1.83 -4.54
N GLY A 94 0.47 2.37 -4.38
CA GLY A 94 0.84 3.69 -4.85
C GLY A 94 0.53 4.85 -3.90
N LEU A 95 -0.19 4.62 -2.79
CA LEU A 95 -0.30 5.60 -1.72
C LEU A 95 1.01 5.67 -0.93
N LYS A 96 1.49 6.89 -0.64
CA LYS A 96 2.65 7.09 0.24
C LYS A 96 2.40 6.63 1.68
N GLN A 97 1.13 6.62 2.11
CA GLN A 97 0.69 6.17 3.43
C GLN A 97 0.54 4.65 3.55
N ALA A 98 0.47 3.92 2.43
CA ALA A 98 0.23 2.48 2.44
C ALA A 98 1.22 1.67 3.31
N PRO A 99 2.53 2.01 3.40
CA PRO A 99 3.45 1.31 4.28
C PRO A 99 3.19 1.49 5.79
N ARG A 100 2.33 2.44 6.20
CA ARG A 100 1.97 2.72 7.61
C ARG A 100 0.69 1.98 8.05
N ALA A 101 -0.13 1.58 7.09
CA ALA A 101 -1.47 1.04 7.30
C ALA A 101 -1.46 -0.38 7.90
#